data_AF-A0AAD3S8F3-F1
#
_entry.id   AF-A0AAD3S8F3-F1
#
_cell.length_a   1.000
_cell.length_b   1.000
_cell.length_c   1.000
_cell.angle_alpha   90.00
_cell.angle_beta   90.00
_cell.angle_gamma   90.00
#
_symmetry.space_group_name_H-M   'P 1'
#
loop_
_entity.id
_entity.type
_entity.pdbx_description
1 polymer ?
#
loop_
_entity_poly.entity_id
_entity_poly.type
_entity_poly.pdbx_seq_one_letter_code
_entity_poly.pdbx_strand_id
1 'polypeptide(L)'
;MLPRIRLLSPQVVSSLTPSLLHRNVCFPLHSSLPLSTPSISSLCFRYHASKAAATPSLSDTAKFIRTVLFVPPGVNPEEVSEEMILPGSNIVLGPDAGHAQIKEVEFVKSSNRPKDCPKDHRPEFAVLGRSNVGKSSLINYLVRKKEVALTSKKPGKTQLINHFLVNKSWYLVDLPGYGFANASESARMDWSSFTKGFFLNRETLVAVLLLIDASVPPQKIDLDCANWLGRNDIPITFVLTKCDKSKGGKGRRPDENIRDFLELMRQSYRQHPPWIMTSSITGLGRDELLLHLSQLRNYWDN
;
A
#
# COMPACT_ATOMS: atom_id res chain seq x y z
N MET A 1 -16.28 16.98 16.79
CA MET A 1 -16.63 16.05 15.69
C MET A 1 -15.85 16.48 14.48
N LEU A 2 -14.63 15.96 14.31
CA LEU A 2 -13.88 16.16 13.07
C LEU A 2 -14.63 15.41 11.96
N PRO A 3 -14.82 15.99 10.76
CA PRO A 3 -15.43 15.26 9.67
C PRO A 3 -14.55 14.03 9.38
N ARG A 4 -15.16 12.89 9.05
CA ARG A 4 -14.50 11.80 8.31
C ARG A 4 -13.51 12.44 7.36
N ILE A 5 -12.24 11.99 7.32
CA ILE A 5 -11.26 12.45 6.32
C ILE A 5 -11.94 12.42 4.94
N ARG A 6 -12.50 13.57 4.56
CA ARG A 6 -13.06 13.86 3.24
C ARG A 6 -11.97 14.41 2.33
N LEU A 7 -10.73 14.42 2.82
CA LEU A 7 -9.58 15.06 2.22
C LEU A 7 -8.62 14.00 1.69
N LEU A 8 -9.02 13.38 0.60
CA LEU A 8 -8.12 12.92 -0.45
C LEU A 8 -8.91 13.05 -1.75
N SER A 9 -9.08 14.29 -2.23
CA SER A 9 -9.52 14.56 -3.60
C SER A 9 -8.27 14.85 -4.46
N PRO A 10 -7.61 13.82 -5.03
CA PRO A 10 -6.42 14.02 -5.86
C PRO A 10 -6.72 14.69 -7.20
N GLN A 11 -5.74 15.44 -7.70
CA GLN A 11 -5.74 16.11 -8.99
C GLN A 11 -5.13 15.19 -10.06
N VAL A 12 -5.61 15.28 -11.31
CA VAL A 12 -5.00 14.59 -12.46
C VAL A 12 -3.77 15.38 -12.89
N VAL A 13 -2.56 14.84 -12.70
CA VAL A 13 -1.36 15.42 -13.31
C VAL A 13 -1.28 14.95 -14.75
N SER A 14 -1.60 15.82 -15.71
CA SER A 14 -1.43 15.54 -17.14
C SER A 14 0.03 15.66 -17.55
N SER A 15 0.58 14.55 -18.06
CA SER A 15 1.75 14.46 -18.95
C SER A 15 3.00 15.30 -18.62
N LEU A 16 4.01 14.63 -18.04
CA LEU A 16 5.41 15.08 -18.15
C LEU A 16 5.80 15.10 -19.64
N THR A 17 5.98 16.29 -20.22
CA THR A 17 6.41 16.49 -21.60
C THR A 17 7.92 16.21 -21.75
N PRO A 18 8.37 15.55 -22.83
CA PRO A 18 9.79 15.46 -23.17
C PRO A 18 10.20 16.59 -24.12
N SER A 19 11.13 17.44 -23.70
CA SER A 19 11.83 18.43 -24.55
C SER A 19 13.28 18.51 -24.07
N LEU A 20 14.35 18.54 -24.87
CA LEU A 20 14.57 18.67 -26.31
C LEU A 20 16.01 18.17 -26.60
N LEU A 21 16.24 17.73 -27.84
CA LEU A 21 17.56 17.38 -28.40
C LEU A 21 18.35 18.63 -28.83
N HIS A 22 19.68 18.51 -28.69
CA HIS A 22 20.77 19.17 -29.46
C HIS A 22 21.05 20.67 -29.27
N ARG A 23 22.27 20.97 -28.78
CA ARG A 23 23.27 21.80 -29.49
C ARG A 23 24.68 21.67 -28.85
N ASN A 24 25.69 21.47 -29.71
CA ASN A 24 27.12 21.58 -29.43
C ASN A 24 27.56 23.05 -29.29
N VAL A 25 28.42 23.41 -28.32
CA VAL A 25 29.47 24.45 -28.42
C VAL A 25 30.62 24.19 -27.41
N CYS A 26 31.85 24.51 -27.82
CA CYS A 26 33.17 24.38 -27.17
C CYS A 26 33.49 25.34 -25.99
N PHE A 27 34.55 24.95 -25.24
CA PHE A 27 35.44 25.55 -24.20
C PHE A 27 35.88 27.04 -24.36
N PRO A 28 36.54 27.75 -23.37
CA PRO A 28 37.51 27.24 -22.35
C PRO A 28 37.58 27.86 -20.92
N LEU A 29 38.40 27.19 -20.08
CA LEU A 29 39.14 27.50 -18.83
C LEU A 29 39.02 28.89 -18.12
N HIS A 30 38.74 28.90 -16.81
CA HIS A 30 39.67 29.37 -15.76
C HIS A 30 39.20 29.09 -14.31
N SER A 31 40.21 29.05 -13.43
CA SER A 31 40.33 28.77 -12.00
C SER A 31 39.56 29.68 -11.01
N SER A 32 39.00 29.10 -9.93
CA SER A 32 39.32 29.37 -8.49
C SER A 32 38.22 28.85 -7.52
N LEU A 33 38.66 28.29 -6.39
CA LEU A 33 37.91 27.73 -5.24
C LEU A 33 37.60 28.84 -4.20
N PRO A 34 36.94 28.55 -3.04
CA PRO A 34 35.72 27.77 -2.78
C PRO A 34 34.75 28.52 -1.84
N LEU A 35 33.54 27.98 -1.56
CA LEU A 35 33.02 27.91 -0.18
C LEU A 35 31.92 26.83 -0.07
N SER A 36 31.92 26.23 1.11
CA SER A 36 31.29 24.99 1.59
C SER A 36 29.76 24.90 1.58
N THR A 37 29.25 23.67 1.38
CA THR A 37 28.19 23.03 2.21
C THR A 37 28.18 21.51 1.94
N PRO A 38 27.71 20.68 2.90
CA PRO A 38 28.09 19.27 2.97
C PRO A 38 27.31 18.40 1.98
N SER A 39 28.03 17.43 1.42
CA SER A 39 27.53 16.43 0.47
C SER A 39 26.82 15.28 1.20
N ILE A 40 25.66 14.87 0.65
CA ILE A 40 25.13 13.52 0.84
C ILE A 40 25.65 12.68 -0.33
N SER A 41 26.66 11.88 -0.04
CA SER A 41 27.22 10.81 -0.87
C SER A 41 27.27 9.60 0.07
N SER A 42 26.89 8.37 -0.25
CA SER A 42 26.82 7.66 -1.52
C SER A 42 26.07 6.35 -1.26
N LEU A 43 25.21 5.91 -2.17
CA LEU A 43 24.97 4.47 -2.36
C LEU A 43 24.50 4.26 -3.80
N CYS A 44 25.48 4.14 -4.71
CA CYS A 44 25.23 3.91 -6.13
C CYS A 44 25.83 2.55 -6.50
N PHE A 45 25.00 1.50 -6.54
CA PHE A 45 25.40 0.18 -7.04
C PHE A 45 25.19 0.15 -8.56
N ARG A 46 26.30 0.02 -9.31
CA ARG A 46 26.28 -0.16 -10.77
C ARG A 46 25.98 -1.63 -11.11
N TYR A 47 24.99 -1.87 -11.96
CA TYR A 47 24.74 -3.18 -12.55
C TYR A 47 24.93 -3.10 -14.08
N HIS A 48 25.79 -3.96 -14.62
CA HIS A 48 26.00 -4.10 -16.06
C HIS A 48 24.92 -5.02 -16.66
N ALA A 49 24.38 -4.65 -17.83
CA ALA A 49 23.41 -5.46 -18.58
C ALA A 49 24.01 -5.92 -19.91
N SER A 50 23.78 -7.20 -20.28
CA SER A 50 24.03 -7.75 -21.62
C SER A 50 22.72 -8.01 -22.37
N LYS A 51 22.76 -7.82 -23.70
CA LYS A 51 21.71 -8.01 -24.74
C LYS A 51 21.31 -9.50 -24.88
N ALA A 52 20.17 -9.96 -25.41
CA ALA A 52 18.91 -9.40 -25.95
C ALA A 52 17.90 -10.57 -26.20
N ALA A 53 16.58 -10.29 -26.17
CA ALA A 53 15.53 -10.86 -27.05
C ALA A 53 14.19 -10.16 -26.75
N ALA A 54 13.42 -9.81 -27.78
CA ALA A 54 12.27 -8.90 -27.71
C ALA A 54 11.16 -9.40 -26.75
N THR A 55 11.11 -8.75 -25.59
CA THR A 55 10.11 -8.87 -24.52
C THR A 55 9.36 -7.53 -24.50
N PRO A 56 8.04 -7.46 -24.22
CA PRO A 56 7.39 -6.15 -24.05
C PRO A 56 8.20 -5.35 -23.02
N SER A 57 8.63 -4.15 -23.41
CA SER A 57 9.62 -3.41 -22.65
C SER A 57 9.08 -3.10 -21.25
N LEU A 58 9.93 -3.21 -20.22
CA LEU A 58 9.65 -2.74 -18.85
C LEU A 58 9.06 -1.31 -18.81
N SER A 59 9.21 -0.54 -19.89
CA SER A 59 8.70 0.82 -20.03
C SER A 59 7.17 0.92 -20.14
N ASP A 60 6.46 -0.05 -20.70
CA ASP A 60 5.00 0.06 -20.91
C ASP A 60 4.22 -0.26 -19.63
N THR A 61 4.71 -1.22 -18.84
CA THR A 61 4.22 -1.48 -17.47
C THR A 61 4.52 -0.30 -16.55
N ALA A 62 5.72 0.27 -16.63
CA ALA A 62 6.09 1.45 -15.86
C ALA A 62 5.26 2.69 -16.25
N LYS A 63 4.92 2.87 -17.54
CA LYS A 63 4.02 3.92 -18.03
C LYS A 63 2.58 3.76 -17.54
N PHE A 64 2.06 2.53 -17.53
CA PHE A 64 0.73 2.22 -16.99
C PHE A 64 0.64 2.45 -15.47
N ILE A 65 1.70 2.12 -14.74
CA ILE A 65 1.82 2.38 -13.29
C ILE A 65 1.82 3.88 -12.98
N ARG A 66 2.37 4.71 -13.88
CA ARG A 66 2.48 6.17 -13.73
C ARG A 66 1.22 6.96 -14.07
N THR A 67 0.15 6.31 -14.56
CA THR A 67 -0.96 7.04 -15.20
C THR A 67 -1.95 7.69 -14.21
N VAL A 68 -1.92 7.35 -12.92
CA VAL A 68 -2.67 8.04 -11.86
C VAL A 68 -1.89 7.99 -10.54
N LEU A 69 -1.18 9.07 -10.22
CA LEU A 69 -0.48 9.21 -8.94
C LEU A 69 -1.47 9.50 -7.81
N PHE A 70 -1.25 8.86 -6.67
CA PHE A 70 -1.82 9.26 -5.40
C PHE A 70 -0.95 10.38 -4.82
N VAL A 71 -1.47 11.60 -4.88
CA VAL A 71 -0.83 12.79 -4.30
C VAL A 71 -1.46 13.04 -2.92
N PRO A 72 -0.70 12.96 -1.83
CA PRO A 72 -1.24 13.24 -0.49
C PRO A 72 -1.53 14.74 -0.32
N PRO A 73 -2.30 15.11 0.72
CA PRO A 73 -2.54 16.51 1.05
C PRO A 73 -1.21 17.23 1.33
N GLY A 74 -1.16 18.53 1.05
CA GLY A 74 0.05 19.34 1.27
C GLY A 74 1.12 19.20 0.19
N VAL A 75 0.93 18.37 -0.83
CA VAL A 75 1.82 18.30 -2.00
C VAL A 75 1.19 19.03 -3.18
N ASN A 76 1.92 19.96 -3.78
CA ASN A 76 1.53 20.58 -5.04
C ASN A 76 1.74 19.57 -6.19
N PRO A 77 0.69 19.20 -6.95
CA PRO A 77 0.81 18.25 -8.06
C PRO A 77 1.82 18.67 -9.15
N GLU A 78 2.08 19.97 -9.30
CA GLU A 78 3.05 20.51 -10.28
C GLU A 78 4.51 20.34 -9.83
N GLU A 79 4.74 20.13 -8.53
CA GLU A 79 6.07 19.98 -7.94
C GLU A 79 6.49 18.52 -7.77
N VAL A 80 5.64 17.56 -8.18
CA VAL A 80 5.91 16.14 -8.04
C VAL A 80 7.04 15.70 -8.97
N SER A 81 8.19 15.31 -8.39
CA SER A 81 9.30 14.67 -9.10
C SER A 81 9.22 13.14 -9.05
N GLU A 82 9.99 12.46 -9.91
CA GLU A 82 10.06 10.98 -9.88
C GLU A 82 10.65 10.44 -8.57
N GLU A 83 11.54 11.18 -7.91
CA GLU A 83 12.16 10.75 -6.65
C GLU A 83 11.17 10.79 -5.47
N MET A 84 10.10 11.58 -5.59
CA MET A 84 9.04 11.64 -4.59
C MET A 84 8.10 10.43 -4.68
N ILE A 85 8.16 9.63 -5.74
CA ILE A 85 7.28 8.47 -5.92
C ILE A 85 7.88 7.26 -5.21
N LEU A 86 7.12 6.67 -4.29
CA LEU A 86 7.54 5.44 -3.61
C LEU A 86 7.74 4.30 -4.61
N PRO A 87 8.91 3.63 -4.63
CA PRO A 87 9.19 2.54 -5.55
C PRO A 87 8.15 1.42 -5.49
N GLY A 88 7.71 0.94 -6.66
CA GLY A 88 6.73 -0.15 -6.76
C GLY A 88 5.31 0.25 -6.31
N SER A 89 4.95 1.53 -6.43
CA SER A 89 3.66 2.09 -6.02
C SER A 89 3.19 3.19 -6.98
N ASN A 90 2.02 3.75 -6.74
CA ASN A 90 1.61 5.04 -7.31
C ASN A 90 1.61 6.19 -6.28
N ILE A 91 2.29 6.03 -5.15
CA ILE A 91 2.17 6.92 -3.99
C ILE A 91 3.28 7.97 -4.02
N VAL A 92 2.89 9.24 -3.92
CA VAL A 92 3.81 10.36 -3.74
C VAL A 92 4.08 10.57 -2.25
N LEU A 93 5.36 10.78 -1.92
CA LEU A 93 5.80 11.24 -0.61
C LEU A 93 5.54 12.74 -0.47
N GLY A 94 4.82 13.08 0.58
CA GLY A 94 4.52 14.43 0.99
C GLY A 94 5.23 14.84 2.28
N PRO A 95 4.99 16.07 2.74
CA PRO A 95 5.68 16.65 3.89
C PRO A 95 5.43 15.89 5.21
N ASP A 96 4.28 15.22 5.31
CA ASP A 96 3.89 14.46 6.49
C ASP A 96 4.58 13.09 6.59
N ALA A 97 5.37 12.67 5.59
CA ALA A 97 6.10 11.40 5.65
C ALA A 97 7.25 11.46 6.67
N GLY A 98 7.15 10.69 7.75
CA GLY A 98 8.15 10.68 8.82
C GLY A 98 7.79 9.79 10.00
N HIS A 99 8.77 9.39 10.83
CA HIS A 99 8.55 8.48 11.97
C HIS A 99 7.92 7.12 11.58
N ALA A 100 8.42 6.53 10.47
CA ALA A 100 7.93 5.27 9.91
C ALA A 100 8.44 4.00 10.62
N GLN A 101 9.48 4.11 11.47
CA GLN A 101 10.10 2.95 12.10
C GLN A 101 9.20 2.34 13.19
N ILE A 102 9.00 1.02 13.14
CA ILE A 102 8.38 0.24 14.20
C ILE A 102 9.46 -0.21 15.18
N LYS A 103 9.42 0.31 16.41
CA LYS A 103 10.34 -0.01 17.50
C LYS A 103 9.75 -1.04 18.47
N GLU A 104 8.47 -0.90 18.78
CA GLU A 104 7.75 -1.79 19.68
C GLU A 104 6.36 -2.11 19.14
N VAL A 105 5.90 -3.32 19.45
CA VAL A 105 4.56 -3.81 19.14
C VAL A 105 4.08 -4.69 20.27
N GLU A 106 2.86 -4.43 20.73
CA GLU A 106 2.16 -5.14 21.80
C GLU A 106 0.82 -5.67 21.28
N PHE A 107 0.52 -6.94 21.54
CA PHE A 107 -0.83 -7.46 21.32
C PHE A 107 -1.72 -7.01 22.49
N VAL A 108 -2.74 -6.21 22.18
CA VAL A 108 -3.64 -5.65 23.20
C VAL A 108 -4.82 -6.57 23.46
N LYS A 109 -5.53 -6.98 22.40
CA LYS A 109 -6.81 -7.68 22.53
C LYS A 109 -7.28 -8.32 21.24
N SER A 110 -8.00 -9.44 21.37
CA SER A 110 -8.93 -9.96 20.36
C SER A 110 -10.39 -9.64 20.72
N SER A 111 -11.14 -9.09 19.77
CA SER A 111 -12.55 -8.69 19.97
C SER A 111 -13.47 -9.44 19.00
N ASN A 112 -14.61 -9.91 19.52
CA ASN A 112 -15.65 -10.56 18.71
C ASN A 112 -16.69 -9.59 18.14
N ARG A 113 -16.81 -8.37 18.71
CA ARG A 113 -17.75 -7.32 18.30
C ARG A 113 -17.02 -5.97 18.25
N PRO A 114 -17.38 -5.03 17.35
CA PRO A 114 -16.67 -3.75 17.23
C PRO A 114 -16.74 -2.91 18.52
N LYS A 115 -17.83 -3.04 19.27
CA LYS A 115 -18.02 -2.36 20.56
C LYS A 115 -17.04 -2.80 21.66
N ASP A 116 -16.44 -3.98 21.50
CA ASP A 116 -15.51 -4.57 22.46
C ASP A 116 -14.04 -4.20 22.16
N CYS A 117 -13.80 -3.52 21.03
CA CYS A 117 -12.48 -3.00 20.62
C CYS A 117 -11.99 -1.86 21.53
N PRO A 118 -10.67 -1.61 21.58
CA PRO A 118 -10.09 -0.47 22.30
C PRO A 118 -10.75 0.85 21.91
N LYS A 119 -10.85 1.78 22.87
CA LYS A 119 -11.52 3.09 22.75
C LYS A 119 -10.64 4.25 23.19
N ASP A 120 -9.33 4.09 23.16
CA ASP A 120 -8.34 5.10 23.55
C ASP A 120 -8.00 6.08 22.42
N HIS A 121 -8.88 6.20 21.40
CA HIS A 121 -8.86 7.21 20.34
C HIS A 121 -7.58 7.30 19.50
N ARG A 122 -6.79 6.22 19.44
CA ARG A 122 -5.57 6.17 18.62
C ARG A 122 -5.88 5.87 17.15
N PRO A 123 -5.10 6.40 16.20
CA PRO A 123 -5.29 6.11 14.78
C PRO A 123 -5.11 4.61 14.47
N GLU A 124 -5.93 4.09 13.57
CA GLU A 124 -5.99 2.67 13.24
C GLU A 124 -5.81 2.40 11.75
N PHE A 125 -4.96 1.43 11.41
CA PHE A 125 -4.87 0.85 10.08
C PHE A 125 -5.38 -0.57 10.10
N ALA A 126 -6.50 -0.82 9.41
CA ALA A 126 -7.13 -2.12 9.37
C ALA A 126 -6.59 -2.96 8.21
N VAL A 127 -6.07 -4.15 8.49
CA VAL A 127 -5.59 -5.09 7.48
C VAL A 127 -6.71 -6.05 7.12
N LEU A 128 -7.15 -6.01 5.86
CA LEU A 128 -8.23 -6.84 5.34
C LEU A 128 -7.75 -7.57 4.08
N GLY A 129 -8.27 -8.77 3.84
CA GLY A 129 -8.06 -9.45 2.57
C GLY A 129 -8.62 -10.87 2.57
N ARG A 130 -8.61 -11.50 1.41
CA ARG A 130 -9.06 -12.89 1.26
C ARG A 130 -8.23 -13.84 2.13
N SER A 131 -8.83 -14.94 2.57
CA SER A 131 -8.08 -16.00 3.25
C SER A 131 -6.87 -16.45 2.40
N ASN A 132 -5.73 -16.65 3.06
CA ASN A 132 -4.45 -17.01 2.44
C ASN A 132 -3.84 -15.97 1.48
N VAL A 133 -4.34 -14.72 1.45
CA VAL A 133 -3.73 -13.63 0.66
C VAL A 133 -2.33 -13.26 1.15
N GLY A 134 -2.03 -13.49 2.44
CA GLY A 134 -0.74 -13.12 3.05
C GLY A 134 -0.82 -12.16 4.23
N LYS A 135 -2.02 -11.88 4.75
CA LYS A 135 -2.29 -10.96 5.87
C LYS A 135 -1.37 -11.14 7.09
N SER A 136 -1.37 -12.33 7.71
CA SER A 136 -0.52 -12.57 8.89
C SER A 136 0.97 -12.50 8.56
N SER A 137 1.36 -12.89 7.33
CA SER A 137 2.75 -12.78 6.86
C SER A 137 3.17 -11.32 6.72
N LEU A 138 2.32 -10.48 6.13
CA LEU A 138 2.56 -9.05 6.01
C LEU A 138 2.65 -8.40 7.39
N ILE A 139 1.73 -8.70 8.31
CA ILE A 139 1.75 -8.16 9.68
C ILE A 139 3.08 -8.49 10.38
N ASN A 140 3.44 -9.78 10.44
CA ASN A 140 4.70 -10.21 11.07
C ASN A 140 5.92 -9.55 10.42
N TYR A 141 5.87 -9.38 9.11
CA TYR A 141 6.94 -8.76 8.35
C TYR A 141 7.07 -7.25 8.61
N LEU A 142 5.95 -6.52 8.68
CA LEU A 142 5.93 -5.10 9.04
C LEU A 142 6.55 -4.89 10.43
N VAL A 143 6.12 -5.68 11.41
CA VAL A 143 6.53 -5.52 12.82
C VAL A 143 7.89 -6.15 13.15
N ARG A 144 8.53 -6.85 12.20
CA ARG A 144 9.81 -7.58 12.38
C ARG A 144 9.85 -8.51 13.60
N LYS A 145 8.70 -9.00 14.04
CA LYS A 145 8.58 -9.99 15.12
C LYS A 145 7.97 -11.25 14.54
N LYS A 146 8.57 -12.40 14.86
CA LYS A 146 8.00 -13.70 14.50
C LYS A 146 6.72 -13.91 15.33
N GLU A 147 5.67 -14.37 14.66
CA GLU A 147 4.45 -14.93 15.28
C GLU A 147 3.59 -13.98 16.12
N VAL A 148 3.70 -12.65 15.93
CA VAL A 148 2.74 -11.70 16.52
C VAL A 148 1.33 -11.93 15.98
N ALA A 149 1.22 -12.18 14.67
CA ALA A 149 0.02 -12.69 14.04
C ALA A 149 0.22 -14.18 13.68
N LEU A 150 -0.69 -15.04 14.12
CA LEU A 150 -0.64 -16.47 13.81
C LEU A 150 -0.77 -16.69 12.29
N THR A 151 0.25 -17.30 11.67
CA THR A 151 0.29 -17.67 10.26
C THR A 151 -0.21 -19.12 10.11
N SER A 152 -1.43 -19.33 9.63
CA SER A 152 -1.93 -20.68 9.31
C SER A 152 -2.18 -20.83 7.82
N LYS A 153 -1.83 -22.00 7.27
CA LYS A 153 -2.21 -22.40 5.89
C LYS A 153 -3.69 -22.80 5.78
N LYS A 154 -4.33 -23.16 6.91
CA LYS A 154 -5.75 -23.51 6.97
C LYS A 154 -6.58 -22.21 7.06
N PRO A 155 -7.53 -21.99 6.13
CA PRO A 155 -8.39 -20.80 6.14
C PRO A 155 -9.04 -20.50 7.51
N GLY A 156 -9.18 -19.18 7.78
CA GLY A 156 -9.90 -18.49 8.87
C GLY A 156 -9.89 -19.09 10.28
N LYS A 157 -8.69 -19.24 10.82
CA LYS A 157 -8.48 -19.17 12.27
C LYS A 157 -8.78 -17.78 12.86
N THR A 158 -8.59 -16.70 12.10
CA THR A 158 -8.91 -15.34 12.57
C THR A 158 -10.41 -15.09 12.39
N GLN A 159 -11.19 -15.32 13.44
CA GLN A 159 -12.60 -14.92 13.54
C GLN A 159 -12.80 -13.65 14.38
N LEU A 160 -11.74 -13.19 15.04
CA LEU A 160 -11.73 -12.03 15.93
C LEU A 160 -10.96 -10.89 15.29
N ILE A 161 -11.26 -9.66 15.72
CA ILE A 161 -10.47 -8.47 15.41
C ILE A 161 -9.31 -8.41 16.39
N ASN A 162 -8.07 -8.48 15.91
CA ASN A 162 -6.89 -8.37 16.77
C ASN A 162 -6.30 -6.97 16.68
N HIS A 163 -6.05 -6.35 17.83
CA HIS A 163 -5.40 -5.04 17.90
C HIS A 163 -3.95 -5.19 18.36
N PHE A 164 -3.04 -4.68 17.53
CA PHE A 164 -1.62 -4.59 17.85
C PHE A 164 -1.26 -3.12 18.04
N LEU A 165 -0.91 -2.72 19.27
CA LEU A 165 -0.46 -1.36 19.58
C LEU A 165 0.99 -1.22 19.11
N VAL A 166 1.23 -0.30 18.19
CA VAL A 166 2.54 -0.03 17.60
C VAL A 166 3.09 1.26 18.18
N ASN A 167 4.33 1.22 18.67
CA ASN A 167 5.04 2.37 19.24
C ASN A 167 4.21 3.18 20.25
N LYS A 168 3.32 2.51 21.01
CA LYS A 168 2.36 3.14 21.94
C LYS A 168 1.60 4.35 21.36
N SER A 169 1.38 4.37 20.05
CA SER A 169 0.84 5.54 19.34
C SER A 169 -0.35 5.20 18.45
N TRP A 170 -0.30 4.09 17.72
CA TRP A 170 -1.33 3.73 16.74
C TRP A 170 -1.58 2.22 16.71
N TYR A 171 -2.71 1.80 16.13
CA TYR A 171 -3.06 0.39 16.02
C TYR A 171 -2.91 -0.15 14.61
N LEU A 172 -2.26 -1.31 14.50
CA LEU A 172 -2.44 -2.22 13.38
C LEU A 172 -3.55 -3.21 13.74
N VAL A 173 -4.65 -3.19 12.99
CA VAL A 173 -5.85 -3.97 13.29
C VAL A 173 -5.99 -5.11 12.30
N ASP A 174 -5.82 -6.34 12.78
CA ASP A 174 -5.99 -7.54 11.96
C ASP A 174 -7.45 -7.96 11.93
N LEU A 175 -8.11 -7.76 10.79
CA LEU A 175 -9.49 -8.16 10.57
C LEU A 175 -9.57 -9.63 10.12
N PRO A 176 -10.67 -10.34 10.43
CA PRO A 176 -10.92 -11.65 9.87
C PRO A 176 -10.99 -11.56 8.33
N GLY A 177 -10.37 -12.50 7.62
CA GLY A 177 -10.36 -12.48 6.15
C GLY A 177 -11.65 -13.02 5.52
N TYR A 178 -11.97 -12.56 4.30
CA TYR A 178 -13.14 -13.05 3.54
C TYR A 178 -12.83 -14.26 2.65
N GLY A 179 -13.87 -14.81 2.02
CA GLY A 179 -13.74 -15.87 1.00
C GLY A 179 -13.45 -17.24 1.59
N PHE A 180 -13.89 -17.51 2.80
CA PHE A 180 -13.69 -18.79 3.46
C PHE A 180 -14.59 -19.87 2.80
N ALA A 181 -13.95 -20.76 2.04
CA ALA A 181 -14.62 -21.80 1.25
C ALA A 181 -15.50 -22.74 2.10
N ASN A 182 -15.06 -23.09 3.31
CA ASN A 182 -15.75 -24.05 4.19
C ASN A 182 -16.58 -23.40 5.32
N ALA A 183 -16.87 -22.10 5.26
CA ALA A 183 -17.70 -21.41 6.25
C ALA A 183 -19.17 -21.58 5.89
N SER A 184 -20.03 -21.81 6.87
CA SER A 184 -21.48 -21.84 6.68
C SER A 184 -21.97 -20.50 6.12
N GLU A 185 -23.11 -20.53 5.45
CA GLU A 185 -23.76 -19.31 4.95
C GLU A 185 -24.04 -18.30 6.08
N SER A 186 -24.47 -18.78 7.25
CA SER A 186 -24.60 -17.97 8.47
C SER A 186 -23.29 -17.30 8.88
N ALA A 187 -22.18 -18.04 8.93
CA ALA A 187 -20.88 -17.49 9.30
C ALA A 187 -20.36 -16.46 8.27
N ARG A 188 -20.69 -16.62 6.99
CA ARG A 188 -20.37 -15.63 5.94
C ARG A 188 -21.20 -14.36 6.09
N MET A 189 -22.49 -14.48 6.40
CA MET A 189 -23.38 -13.34 6.66
C MET A 189 -22.95 -12.58 7.92
N ASP A 190 -22.65 -13.29 9.01
CA ASP A 190 -22.17 -12.72 10.27
C ASP A 190 -20.84 -12.00 10.07
N TRP A 191 -19.89 -12.61 9.35
CA TRP A 191 -18.63 -11.97 8.97
C TRP A 191 -18.87 -10.67 8.20
N SER A 192 -19.82 -10.68 7.24
CA SER A 192 -20.17 -9.52 6.45
C SER A 192 -20.75 -8.41 7.33
N SER A 193 -21.72 -8.71 8.18
CA SER A 193 -22.36 -7.72 9.06
C SER A 193 -21.36 -7.14 10.09
N PHE A 194 -20.58 -8.02 10.73
CA PHE A 194 -19.58 -7.66 11.73
C PHE A 194 -18.49 -6.74 11.17
N THR A 195 -17.89 -7.13 10.05
CA THR A 195 -16.77 -6.39 9.44
C THR A 195 -17.25 -5.06 8.85
N LYS A 196 -18.45 -5.03 8.25
CA LYS A 196 -19.06 -3.78 7.76
C LYS A 196 -19.40 -2.84 8.92
N GLY A 197 -19.94 -3.37 10.01
CA GLY A 197 -20.23 -2.61 11.22
C GLY A 197 -18.99 -1.99 11.85
N PHE A 198 -17.83 -2.66 11.78
CA PHE A 198 -16.54 -2.06 12.15
C PHE A 198 -16.24 -0.84 11.28
N PHE A 199 -16.21 -0.98 9.95
CA PHE A 199 -15.84 0.13 9.06
C PHE A 199 -16.77 1.34 9.12
N LEU A 200 -18.07 1.12 9.27
CA LEU A 200 -19.05 2.21 9.27
C LEU A 200 -19.03 3.07 10.54
N ASN A 201 -18.54 2.52 11.66
CA ASN A 201 -18.65 3.14 12.98
C ASN A 201 -17.28 3.43 13.65
N ARG A 202 -16.16 3.07 13.02
CA ARG A 202 -14.82 3.24 13.62
C ARG A 202 -14.22 4.59 13.23
N GLU A 203 -14.48 5.61 14.04
CA GLU A 203 -13.99 6.98 13.81
C GLU A 203 -12.47 7.11 13.77
N THR A 204 -11.75 6.22 14.47
CA THR A 204 -10.29 6.16 14.53
C THR A 204 -9.64 5.50 13.32
N LEU A 205 -10.42 4.95 12.39
CA LEU A 205 -9.90 4.27 11.20
C LEU A 205 -9.31 5.28 10.22
N VAL A 206 -7.99 5.25 10.06
CA VAL A 206 -7.26 6.09 9.10
C VAL A 206 -7.39 5.53 7.69
N ALA A 207 -7.10 4.23 7.51
CA ALA A 207 -7.26 3.55 6.24
C ALA A 207 -7.34 2.03 6.38
N VAL A 208 -7.96 1.39 5.39
CA VAL A 208 -7.96 -0.05 5.20
C VAL A 208 -6.82 -0.43 4.27
N LEU A 209 -5.91 -1.28 4.74
CA LEU A 209 -4.94 -2.00 3.93
C LEU A 209 -5.62 -3.23 3.33
N LEU A 210 -6.17 -3.08 2.12
CA LEU A 210 -6.81 -4.17 1.40
C LEU A 210 -5.76 -4.97 0.63
N LEU A 211 -5.48 -6.18 1.09
CA LEU A 211 -4.49 -7.07 0.49
C LEU A 211 -5.08 -7.79 -0.72
N ILE A 212 -4.31 -7.78 -1.80
CA ILE A 212 -4.61 -8.46 -3.07
C ILE A 212 -3.44 -9.41 -3.39
N ASP A 213 -3.73 -10.65 -3.79
CA ASP A 213 -2.69 -11.63 -4.14
C ASP A 213 -2.28 -11.45 -5.60
N ALA A 214 -1.09 -10.89 -5.85
CA ALA A 214 -0.61 -10.66 -7.22
C ALA A 214 -0.26 -11.96 -7.97
N SER A 215 -0.13 -13.10 -7.28
CA SER A 215 0.25 -14.38 -7.89
C SER A 215 -0.91 -15.12 -8.57
N VAL A 216 -2.12 -14.56 -8.53
CA VAL A 216 -3.33 -15.10 -9.16
C VAL A 216 -4.07 -14.01 -9.93
N PRO A 217 -4.87 -14.36 -10.96
CA PRO A 217 -5.72 -13.39 -11.64
C PRO A 217 -6.66 -12.65 -10.66
N PRO A 218 -7.12 -11.43 -10.98
CA PRO A 218 -8.07 -10.69 -10.15
C PRO A 218 -9.28 -11.55 -9.78
N GLN A 219 -9.62 -11.59 -8.49
CA GLN A 219 -10.75 -12.38 -8.02
C GLN A 219 -11.96 -11.49 -7.81
N LYS A 220 -13.13 -11.94 -8.27
CA LYS A 220 -14.40 -11.21 -8.10
C LYS A 220 -14.66 -10.78 -6.66
N ILE A 221 -14.34 -11.63 -5.68
CA ILE A 221 -14.53 -11.32 -4.26
C ILE A 221 -13.62 -10.19 -3.75
N ASP A 222 -12.42 -10.04 -4.33
CA ASP A 222 -11.50 -8.94 -4.00
C ASP A 222 -12.05 -7.63 -4.59
N LEU A 223 -12.56 -7.66 -5.83
CA LEU A 223 -13.20 -6.52 -6.50
C LEU A 223 -14.48 -6.08 -5.78
N ASP A 224 -15.34 -7.03 -5.41
CA ASP A 224 -16.60 -6.76 -4.69
C ASP A 224 -16.31 -6.10 -3.33
N CYS A 225 -15.26 -6.55 -2.63
CA CYS A 225 -14.82 -5.97 -1.37
C CYS A 225 -14.30 -4.53 -1.54
N ALA A 226 -13.39 -4.32 -2.51
CA ALA A 226 -12.86 -3.00 -2.81
C ALA A 226 -13.99 -2.02 -3.16
N ASN A 227 -14.86 -2.39 -4.10
CA ASN A 227 -16.00 -1.58 -4.51
C ASN A 227 -16.97 -1.29 -3.35
N TRP A 228 -17.18 -2.24 -2.43
CA TRP A 228 -18.00 -1.98 -1.24
C TRP A 228 -17.34 -0.92 -0.33
N LEU A 229 -16.04 -1.04 -0.07
CA LEU A 229 -15.31 -0.04 0.73
C LEU A 229 -15.35 1.34 0.06
N GLY A 230 -15.13 1.40 -1.26
CA GLY A 230 -15.17 2.65 -2.03
C GLY A 230 -16.54 3.32 -2.03
N ARG A 231 -17.63 2.57 -2.22
CA ARG A 231 -19.01 3.11 -2.18
C ARG A 231 -19.43 3.64 -0.80
N ASN A 232 -18.74 3.24 0.26
CA ASN A 232 -19.03 3.68 1.64
C ASN A 232 -18.04 4.77 2.12
N ASP A 233 -17.27 5.35 1.21
CA ASP A 233 -16.25 6.37 1.49
C ASP A 233 -15.24 5.93 2.57
N ILE A 234 -14.92 4.64 2.61
CA ILE A 234 -13.89 4.12 3.51
C ILE A 234 -12.53 4.33 2.84
N PRO A 235 -11.54 4.99 3.49
CA PRO A 235 -10.22 5.16 2.91
C PRO A 235 -9.50 3.81 2.74
N ILE A 236 -8.89 3.58 1.58
CA ILE A 236 -8.26 2.30 1.20
C ILE A 236 -6.86 2.55 0.66
N THR A 237 -5.93 1.65 0.98
CA THR A 237 -4.68 1.42 0.25
C THR A 237 -4.63 -0.03 -0.21
N PHE A 238 -4.46 -0.27 -1.51
CA PHE A 238 -4.27 -1.62 -2.03
C PHE A 238 -2.85 -2.11 -1.76
N VAL A 239 -2.71 -3.24 -1.08
CA VAL A 239 -1.41 -3.86 -0.82
C VAL A 239 -1.30 -5.11 -1.69
N LEU A 240 -0.54 -5.00 -2.78
CA LEU A 240 -0.36 -6.06 -3.77
C LEU A 240 0.71 -7.04 -3.27
N THR A 241 0.27 -8.14 -2.68
CA THR A 241 1.14 -9.12 -1.99
C THR A 241 1.70 -10.19 -2.93
N LYS A 242 2.75 -10.88 -2.47
CA LYS A 242 3.39 -12.02 -3.16
C LYS A 242 3.94 -11.69 -4.55
N CYS A 243 4.43 -10.46 -4.73
CA CYS A 243 5.03 -10.01 -5.99
C CYS A 243 6.31 -10.78 -6.37
N ASP A 244 6.89 -11.53 -5.43
CA ASP A 244 8.02 -12.44 -5.67
C ASP A 244 7.66 -13.71 -6.45
N LYS A 245 6.38 -14.09 -6.49
CA LYS A 245 5.96 -15.36 -7.09
C LYS A 245 5.91 -15.28 -8.60
N SER A 246 6.99 -15.67 -9.27
CA SER A 246 6.91 -16.09 -10.66
C SER A 246 6.41 -17.54 -10.71
N LYS A 247 5.29 -17.81 -11.40
CA LYS A 247 5.00 -19.20 -11.80
C LYS A 247 5.91 -19.50 -12.99
N GLY A 248 6.90 -20.38 -12.81
CA GLY A 248 7.59 -20.99 -13.94
C GLY A 248 6.58 -21.76 -14.80
N GLY A 249 6.51 -21.47 -16.10
CA GLY A 249 5.60 -22.13 -17.07
C GLY A 249 4.50 -21.22 -17.63
N LYS A 250 3.34 -21.80 -17.99
CA LYS A 250 2.16 -21.14 -18.64
C LYS A 250 1.35 -20.20 -17.72
N GLY A 251 1.85 -19.85 -16.54
CA GLY A 251 1.13 -18.99 -15.59
C GLY A 251 1.38 -17.51 -15.87
N ARG A 252 0.37 -16.67 -15.66
CA ARG A 252 0.52 -15.21 -15.73
C ARG A 252 1.48 -14.72 -14.64
N ARG A 253 2.29 -13.73 -15.00
CA ARG A 253 3.24 -13.11 -14.07
C ARG A 253 2.50 -12.13 -13.14
N PRO A 254 3.05 -11.85 -11.93
CA PRO A 254 2.44 -10.90 -11.01
C PRO A 254 2.15 -9.52 -11.61
N ASP A 255 3.03 -9.00 -12.46
CA ASP A 255 2.86 -7.71 -13.12
C ASP A 255 1.63 -7.68 -14.04
N GLU A 256 1.31 -8.78 -14.72
CA GLU A 256 0.12 -8.89 -15.54
C GLU A 256 -1.15 -8.92 -14.70
N ASN A 257 -1.17 -9.70 -13.61
CA ASN A 257 -2.35 -9.76 -12.74
C ASN A 257 -2.60 -8.42 -12.02
N ILE A 258 -1.53 -7.72 -11.64
CA ILE A 258 -1.60 -6.38 -11.08
C ILE A 258 -2.20 -5.43 -12.11
N ARG A 259 -1.70 -5.42 -13.35
CA ARG A 259 -2.23 -4.57 -14.43
C ARG A 259 -3.74 -4.78 -14.60
N ASP A 260 -4.17 -6.02 -14.70
CA ASP A 260 -5.58 -6.36 -14.86
C ASP A 260 -6.44 -5.93 -13.67
N PHE A 261 -5.95 -6.14 -12.44
CA PHE A 261 -6.64 -5.69 -11.24
C PHE A 261 -6.83 -4.18 -11.27
N LEU A 262 -5.75 -3.42 -11.52
CA LEU A 262 -5.78 -1.96 -11.52
C LEU A 262 -6.68 -1.41 -12.64
N GLU A 263 -6.72 -2.04 -13.82
CA GLU A 263 -7.63 -1.64 -14.91
C GLU A 263 -9.10 -1.83 -14.53
N LEU A 264 -9.43 -2.97 -13.89
CA LEU A 264 -10.79 -3.21 -13.39
C LEU A 264 -11.18 -2.21 -12.29
N MET A 265 -10.23 -1.85 -11.42
CA MET A 265 -10.46 -0.83 -10.39
C MET A 265 -10.63 0.57 -10.99
N ARG A 266 -9.85 0.92 -12.02
CA ARG A 266 -9.95 2.20 -12.73
C ARG A 266 -11.35 2.44 -13.30
N GLN A 267 -12.05 1.39 -13.73
CA GLN A 267 -13.43 1.50 -14.23
C GLN A 267 -14.44 1.79 -13.12
N SER A 268 -14.12 1.43 -11.88
CA SER A 268 -15.04 1.54 -10.73
C SER A 268 -14.77 2.78 -9.87
N TYR A 269 -13.60 3.42 -10.03
CA TYR A 269 -13.16 4.54 -9.21
C TYR A 269 -12.95 5.78 -10.06
N ARG A 270 -13.50 6.92 -9.62
CA ARG A 270 -13.24 8.22 -10.25
C ARG A 270 -11.75 8.56 -10.23
N GLN A 271 -11.06 8.18 -9.16
CA GLN A 271 -9.64 8.38 -8.94
C GLN A 271 -9.05 7.11 -8.35
N HIS A 272 -7.93 6.67 -8.90
CA HIS A 272 -7.34 5.40 -8.51
C HIS A 272 -6.84 5.47 -7.06
N PRO A 273 -7.24 4.54 -6.16
CA PRO A 273 -6.72 4.50 -4.80
C PRO A 273 -5.20 4.31 -4.76
N PRO A 274 -4.53 4.71 -3.66
CA PRO A 274 -3.12 4.38 -3.46
C PRO A 274 -2.92 2.86 -3.47
N TRP A 275 -1.86 2.41 -4.11
CA TRP A 275 -1.48 1.01 -4.15
C TRP A 275 0.03 0.83 -4.05
N ILE A 276 0.47 -0.30 -3.50
CA ILE A 276 1.88 -0.61 -3.31
C ILE A 276 2.15 -2.12 -3.45
N MET A 277 3.22 -2.46 -4.15
CA MET A 277 3.73 -3.81 -4.31
C MET A 277 4.50 -4.26 -3.08
N THR A 278 4.22 -5.47 -2.59
CA THR A 278 4.87 -6.03 -1.42
C THR A 278 5.24 -7.50 -1.59
N SER A 279 6.28 -7.92 -0.88
CA SER A 279 6.60 -9.33 -0.65
C SER A 279 7.15 -9.52 0.74
N SER A 280 6.50 -10.37 1.54
CA SER A 280 7.02 -10.77 2.85
C SER A 280 8.21 -11.75 2.75
N ILE A 281 8.55 -12.22 1.54
CA ILE A 281 9.68 -13.14 1.31
C ILE A 281 10.94 -12.34 0.93
N THR A 282 10.84 -11.46 -0.07
CA THR A 282 11.99 -10.66 -0.55
C THR A 282 12.17 -9.37 0.23
N GLY A 283 11.11 -8.93 0.89
CA GLY A 283 11.06 -7.67 1.63
C GLY A 283 10.68 -6.44 0.83
N LEU A 284 10.28 -6.64 -0.43
CA LEU A 284 9.77 -5.58 -1.29
C LEU A 284 8.65 -4.78 -0.60
N GLY A 285 8.73 -3.45 -0.69
CA GLY A 285 7.65 -2.51 -0.35
C GLY A 285 7.41 -2.30 1.14
N ARG A 286 8.28 -2.83 2.02
CA ARG A 286 8.08 -2.70 3.48
C ARG A 286 8.22 -1.26 3.93
N ASP A 287 9.35 -0.66 3.60
CA ASP A 287 9.76 0.62 4.15
C ASP A 287 8.94 1.73 3.48
N GLU A 288 8.63 1.55 2.19
CA GLU A 288 7.69 2.37 1.43
C GLU A 288 6.27 2.32 2.03
N LEU A 289 5.76 1.13 2.37
CA LEU A 289 4.46 1.02 3.04
C LEU A 289 4.48 1.70 4.40
N LEU A 290 5.53 1.52 5.20
CA LEU A 290 5.66 2.20 6.49
C LEU A 290 5.74 3.73 6.36
N LEU A 291 6.42 4.25 5.34
CA LEU A 291 6.46 5.67 5.04
C LEU A 291 5.06 6.20 4.68
N HIS A 292 4.33 5.52 3.80
CA HIS A 292 2.95 5.88 3.46
C HIS A 292 2.01 5.85 4.67
N LEU A 293 2.10 4.81 5.51
CA LEU A 293 1.34 4.75 6.76
C LEU A 293 1.66 5.92 7.69
N SER A 294 2.93 6.29 7.77
CA SER A 294 3.37 7.41 8.61
C SER A 294 2.84 8.74 8.12
N GLN A 295 2.82 8.95 6.81
CA GLN A 295 2.23 10.12 6.16
C GLN A 295 0.73 10.23 6.46
N LEU A 296 -0.03 9.15 6.27
CA LEU A 296 -1.46 9.14 6.56
C LEU A 296 -1.76 9.39 8.03
N ARG A 297 -0.94 8.81 8.94
CA ARG A 297 -1.09 9.01 10.38
C ARG A 297 -0.80 10.44 10.79
N ASN A 298 0.33 11.00 10.36
CA ASN A 298 0.73 12.35 10.73
C ASN A 298 -0.26 13.38 10.15
N TYR A 299 -0.82 13.13 8.97
CA TYR A 299 -1.93 13.94 8.43
C TYR A 299 -3.23 13.80 9.24
N TRP A 300 -3.54 12.62 9.77
CA TRP A 300 -4.71 12.39 10.63
C TRP A 300 -4.58 13.09 12.00
N ASP A 301 -3.35 13.25 12.50
CA ASP A 301 -3.07 13.93 13.78
C ASP A 301 -3.16 15.47 13.68
N ASN A 302 -3.14 16.05 12.47
CA ASN A 302 -3.22 17.49 12.20
C ASN A 302 -4.66 18.01 12.07
#